data_AF-A0A7Y6YJR4-F1
#
_entry.id   AF-A0A7Y6YJR4-F1
#
_cell.length_a   1.000
_cell.length_b   1.000
_cell.length_c   1.000
_cell.angle_alpha   90.00
_cell.angle_beta   90.00
_cell.angle_gamma   90.00
#
_symmetry.space_group_name_H-M   'P 1'
#
loop_
_entity.id
_entity.type
_entity.pdbx_description
1 polymer ?
#
loop_
_entity_poly.entity_id
_entity_poly.type
_entity_poly.pdbx_seq_one_letter_code
_entity_poly.pdbx_strand_id
1 'polypeptide(L)'
;MTLDEAIATQPLWVQIWVNILFLGAFVLPLALLFWQPGRLAGLVTVAASVLAGVGVYWLYGKLGYVRLLGLPHVILWTPLVFWLWRQRMRVDMPVWPQRIILLVCAVIAVSLMFDYVDVARYLLGERQVF
;
A
#
# COMPACT_ATOMS: atom_id res chain seq x y z
N MET A 1 -14.20 -15.04 11.74
CA MET A 1 -14.02 -14.47 10.40
C MET A 1 -12.60 -13.97 10.27
N THR A 2 -11.80 -14.54 9.38
CA THR A 2 -10.45 -14.06 9.06
C THR A 2 -10.50 -12.76 8.26
N LEU A 3 -9.37 -12.06 8.10
CA LEU A 3 -9.30 -10.86 7.27
C LEU A 3 -9.62 -11.18 5.80
N ASP A 4 -9.11 -12.31 5.31
CA ASP A 4 -9.34 -12.75 3.93
C ASP A 4 -10.82 -13.08 3.67
N GLU A 5 -11.48 -13.73 4.64
CA GLU A 5 -12.93 -13.96 4.59
C GLU A 5 -13.70 -12.64 4.57
N ALA A 6 -13.27 -11.64 5.34
CA ALA A 6 -13.90 -10.32 5.39
C ALA A 6 -13.69 -9.49 4.11
N ILE A 7 -12.56 -9.68 3.43
CA ILE A 7 -12.32 -9.10 2.11
C ILE A 7 -13.18 -9.81 1.05
N ALA A 8 -13.40 -11.12 1.16
CA ALA A 8 -14.21 -11.89 0.22
C ALA A 8 -15.70 -11.50 0.26
N THR A 9 -16.20 -10.90 1.34
CA THR A 9 -17.57 -10.36 1.40
C THR A 9 -17.71 -8.96 0.78
N GLN A 10 -16.59 -8.32 0.39
CA GLN A 10 -16.61 -7.01 -0.23
C GLN A 10 -17.10 -7.07 -1.69
N PRO A 11 -17.60 -5.95 -2.25
CA PRO A 11 -17.91 -5.86 -3.67
C PRO A 11 -16.75 -6.29 -4.57
N LEU A 12 -17.07 -6.91 -5.71
CA LEU A 12 -16.07 -7.47 -6.64
C LEU A 12 -14.98 -6.46 -7.03
N TRP A 13 -15.33 -5.18 -7.20
CA TRP A 13 -14.36 -4.14 -7.56
C TRP A 13 -13.29 -3.93 -6.47
N VAL A 14 -13.62 -4.10 -5.19
CA VAL A 14 -12.67 -4.02 -4.07
C VAL A 14 -11.72 -5.20 -4.13
N GLN A 15 -12.23 -6.41 -4.36
CA GLN A 15 -11.42 -7.61 -4.46
C GLN A 15 -10.42 -7.53 -5.63
N ILE A 16 -10.87 -7.04 -6.79
CA ILE A 16 -10.00 -6.78 -7.94
C ILE A 16 -8.93 -5.74 -7.56
N TRP A 17 -9.33 -4.67 -6.87
CA TRP A 17 -8.40 -3.63 -6.44
C TRP A 17 -7.34 -4.15 -5.46
N VAL A 18 -7.70 -5.00 -4.49
CA VAL A 18 -6.74 -5.62 -3.57
C VAL A 18 -5.70 -6.46 -4.32
N ASN A 19 -6.09 -7.18 -5.38
CA ASN A 19 -5.14 -7.90 -6.22
C ASN A 19 -4.19 -6.96 -7.00
N ILE A 20 -4.72 -5.85 -7.53
CA ILE A 20 -3.90 -4.82 -8.18
C ILE A 20 -2.92 -4.20 -7.17
N LEU A 21 -3.39 -3.93 -5.96
CA LEU A 21 -2.57 -3.43 -4.86
C LEU A 21 -1.48 -4.43 -4.50
N PHE A 22 -1.79 -5.72 -4.42
CA PHE A 22 -0.78 -6.76 -4.16
C PHE A 22 0.31 -6.77 -5.25
N LEU A 23 -0.11 -6.74 -6.52
CA LEU A 23 0.82 -6.64 -7.65
C LEU A 23 1.68 -5.36 -7.57
N GLY A 24 1.08 -4.23 -7.24
CA GLY A 24 1.74 -2.93 -7.18
C GLY A 24 2.67 -2.71 -5.98
N ALA A 25 2.27 -3.16 -4.79
CA ALA A 25 2.99 -2.91 -3.54
C ALA A 25 3.99 -4.03 -3.18
N PHE A 26 3.81 -5.24 -3.72
CA PHE A 26 4.68 -6.39 -3.39
C PHE A 26 5.42 -6.93 -4.61
N VAL A 27 4.73 -7.25 -5.70
CA VAL A 27 5.35 -7.96 -6.84
C VAL A 27 6.21 -7.03 -7.70
N LEU A 28 5.67 -5.88 -8.13
CA LEU A 28 6.40 -4.92 -8.97
C LEU A 28 7.68 -4.39 -8.32
N PRO A 29 7.71 -4.06 -7.01
CA PRO A 29 8.94 -3.63 -6.35
C PRO A 29 10.03 -4.70 -6.32
N LEU A 30 9.69 -5.99 -6.32
CA LEU A 30 10.68 -7.07 -6.43
C LEU A 30 11.40 -7.04 -7.79
N ALA A 31 10.76 -6.59 -8.85
CA ALA A 31 11.42 -6.41 -10.14
C ALA A 31 12.55 -5.36 -10.08
N LEU A 32 12.49 -4.39 -9.15
CA LEU A 32 13.56 -3.40 -8.98
C LEU A 32 14.89 -4.04 -8.52
N LEU A 33 14.86 -5.27 -8.00
CA LEU A 33 16.06 -5.98 -7.57
C LEU A 33 17.02 -6.34 -8.71
N PHE A 34 16.50 -6.42 -9.95
CA PHE A 34 17.31 -6.70 -11.14
C PHE A 34 18.29 -5.56 -11.46
N TRP A 35 18.00 -4.32 -11.04
CA TRP A 35 18.85 -3.15 -11.29
C TRP A 35 19.54 -2.69 -10.01
N GLN A 36 20.87 -2.63 -10.01
CA GLN A 36 21.66 -2.20 -8.83
C GLN A 36 21.16 -0.88 -8.19
N PRO A 37 20.86 0.20 -8.95
CA PRO A 37 20.35 1.45 -8.36
C PRO A 37 18.94 1.32 -7.74
N GLY A 38 18.12 0.38 -8.25
CA GLY A 38 16.74 0.16 -7.82
C GLY A 38 16.58 -0.79 -6.64
N ARG A 39 17.61 -1.57 -6.28
CA ARG A 39 17.51 -2.62 -5.25
C ARG A 39 17.00 -2.10 -3.92
N LEU A 40 17.56 -0.98 -3.44
CA LEU A 40 17.15 -0.39 -2.18
C LEU A 40 15.69 0.07 -2.23
N ALA A 41 15.26 0.68 -3.34
CA ALA A 41 13.87 1.09 -3.53
C ALA A 41 12.92 -0.12 -3.51
N GLY A 42 13.29 -1.22 -4.17
CA GLY A 42 12.53 -2.47 -4.12
C GLY A 42 12.40 -3.04 -2.71
N LEU A 43 13.53 -3.24 -2.02
CA LEU A 43 13.56 -3.81 -0.67
C LEU A 43 12.78 -2.97 0.34
N VAL A 44 12.99 -1.65 0.35
CA VAL A 44 12.30 -0.75 1.27
C VAL A 44 10.79 -0.74 1.01
N THR A 45 10.36 -0.79 -0.26
CA THR A 45 8.94 -0.82 -0.61
C THR A 45 8.28 -2.12 -0.14
N VAL A 46 8.91 -3.27 -0.38
CA VAL A 46 8.38 -4.56 0.07
C VAL A 46 8.34 -4.61 1.60
N ALA A 47 9.42 -4.20 2.27
CA ALA A 47 9.46 -4.18 3.73
C ALA A 47 8.37 -3.29 4.33
N ALA A 48 8.21 -2.07 3.83
CA ALA A 48 7.15 -1.16 4.27
C ALA A 48 5.74 -1.73 4.01
N SER A 49 5.53 -2.39 2.87
CA SER A 49 4.24 -3.00 2.53
C SER A 49 3.92 -4.22 3.38
N VAL A 50 4.92 -5.05 3.70
CA VAL A 50 4.77 -6.15 4.66
C VAL A 50 4.43 -5.62 6.05
N LEU A 51 5.14 -4.60 6.53
CA LEU A 51 4.87 -3.98 7.83
C LEU A 51 3.47 -3.36 7.87
N ALA A 52 3.02 -2.73 6.79
CA ALA A 52 1.67 -2.18 6.69
C ALA A 52 0.62 -3.30 6.75
N GLY A 53 0.79 -4.36 5.96
CA GLY A 53 -0.11 -5.52 5.98
C GLY A 53 -0.19 -6.20 7.34
N VAL A 54 0.95 -6.38 8.03
CA VAL A 54 1.00 -6.90 9.41
C VAL A 54 0.25 -5.96 10.36
N GLY A 55 0.42 -4.65 10.21
CA GLY A 55 -0.31 -3.65 10.98
C GLY A 55 -1.82 -3.74 10.77
N VAL A 56 -2.28 -3.92 9.53
CA VAL A 56 -3.70 -4.09 9.20
C VAL A 56 -4.25 -5.37 9.83
N TYR A 57 -3.53 -6.49 9.69
CA TYR A 57 -3.93 -7.77 10.28
C TYR A 57 -4.04 -7.68 11.81
N TRP A 58 -3.05 -7.04 12.46
CA TRP A 58 -3.06 -6.81 13.90
C TRP A 58 -4.23 -5.93 14.32
N LEU A 59 -4.50 -4.84 13.60
CA LEU A 59 -5.58 -3.91 13.91
C LEU A 59 -6.96 -4.57 13.72
N TYR A 60 -7.11 -5.38 12.66
CA TYR A 60 -8.30 -6.20 12.43
C TYR A 60 -8.56 -7.17 13.57
N GLY A 61 -7.52 -7.84 14.08
CA GLY A 61 -7.64 -8.72 15.24
C GLY A 61 -8.08 -8.02 16.54
N LYS A 62 -7.97 -6.68 16.62
CA LYS A 62 -8.36 -5.89 17.79
C LYS A 62 -9.68 -5.17 17.64
N LEU A 63 -9.97 -4.61 16.46
CA LEU A 63 -11.11 -3.73 16.22
C LEU A 63 -12.15 -4.32 15.26
N GLY A 64 -11.83 -5.45 14.60
CA GLY A 64 -12.67 -6.00 13.54
C GLY A 64 -12.60 -5.19 12.24
N TYR A 65 -13.63 -5.34 11.39
CA TYR A 65 -13.70 -4.68 10.09
C TYR A 65 -14.18 -3.22 10.21
N VAL A 66 -13.29 -2.32 10.66
CA VAL A 66 -13.55 -0.89 10.84
C VAL A 66 -12.83 -0.03 9.79
N ARG A 67 -13.31 1.19 9.57
CA ARG A 67 -12.65 2.13 8.63
C ARG A 67 -11.20 2.47 9.00
N LEU A 68 -10.82 2.34 10.27
CA LEU A 68 -9.46 2.61 10.73
C LEU A 68 -8.42 1.58 10.22
N LEU A 69 -8.85 0.49 9.57
CA LEU A 69 -7.93 -0.55 9.07
C LEU A 69 -6.88 -0.04 8.08
N GLY A 70 -7.16 1.05 7.36
CA GLY A 70 -6.20 1.71 6.46
C GLY A 70 -5.08 2.49 7.16
N LEU A 71 -5.18 2.71 8.47
CA LEU A 71 -4.23 3.57 9.21
C LEU A 71 -2.76 3.11 9.09
N PRO A 72 -2.41 1.82 9.18
CA PRO A 72 -1.04 1.36 8.98
C PRO A 72 -0.48 1.72 7.59
N HIS A 73 -1.31 1.66 6.54
CA HIS A 73 -0.92 2.12 5.20
C HIS A 73 -0.63 3.62 5.21
N VAL A 74 -1.51 4.44 5.80
CA VAL A 74 -1.28 5.89 5.89
C VAL A 74 0.04 6.21 6.55
N ILE A 75 0.37 5.56 7.67
CA ILE A 75 1.60 5.83 8.42
C ILE A 75 2.85 5.41 7.64
N LEU A 76 2.85 4.24 7.00
CA LEU A 76 4.03 3.66 6.37
C LEU A 76 4.20 4.06 4.90
N TRP A 77 3.11 4.13 4.14
CA TRP A 77 3.16 4.39 2.70
C TRP A 77 3.27 5.87 2.36
N THR A 78 2.76 6.78 3.17
CA THR A 78 2.91 8.23 2.93
C THR A 78 4.38 8.68 2.83
N PRO A 79 5.25 8.40 3.84
CA PRO A 79 6.66 8.74 3.73
C PRO A 79 7.37 7.92 2.64
N LEU A 80 6.93 6.67 2.40
CA LEU A 80 7.48 5.81 1.36
C LEU A 80 7.27 6.39 -0.04
N VAL A 81 6.07 6.86 -0.38
CA VAL A 81 5.77 7.46 -1.69
C VAL A 81 6.65 8.67 -1.95
N PHE A 82 6.81 9.53 -0.94
CA PHE A 82 7.67 10.71 -1.06
C PHE A 82 9.15 10.33 -1.26
N TRP A 83 9.63 9.33 -0.52
CA TRP A 83 11.00 8.82 -0.68
C TRP A 83 11.20 8.14 -2.03
N LEU A 84 10.26 7.32 -2.50
CA LEU A 84 10.30 6.67 -3.80
C LEU A 84 10.31 7.68 -4.95
N TRP A 85 9.54 8.76 -4.83
CA TRP A 85 9.57 9.86 -5.79
C TRP A 85 10.97 10.46 -5.91
N ARG A 86 11.67 10.66 -4.78
CA ARG A 86 13.06 11.12 -4.78
C ARG A 86 14.01 10.09 -5.39
N GLN A 87 13.84 8.80 -5.10
CA GLN A 87 14.65 7.73 -5.71
C GLN A 87 14.49 7.71 -7.23
N ARG A 88 13.26 7.88 -7.72
CA ARG A 88 12.96 7.96 -9.16
C ARG A 88 13.70 9.11 -9.85
N MET A 89 13.86 10.25 -9.18
CA MET A 89 14.51 11.44 -9.74
C MET A 89 16.05 11.38 -9.73
N ARG A 90 16.64 10.30 -9.22
CA ARG A 90 18.10 10.15 -9.20
C ARG A 90 18.66 10.02 -10.62
N VAL A 91 19.77 10.70 -10.87
CA VAL A 91 20.44 10.73 -12.18
C VAL A 91 20.93 9.35 -12.62
N ASP A 92 21.34 8.52 -11.67
CA ASP A 92 21.84 7.16 -11.90
C ASP A 92 20.72 6.11 -12.04
N MET A 93 19.45 6.51 -11.93
CA MET A 93 18.31 5.59 -12.03
C MET A 93 17.99 5.26 -13.51
N PRO A 94 18.02 4.00 -13.95
CA PRO A 94 17.68 3.65 -15.33
C PRO A 94 16.18 3.85 -15.64
N VAL A 95 15.84 4.04 -16.91
CA VAL A 95 14.48 4.39 -17.36
C VAL A 95 13.41 3.37 -16.91
N TRP A 96 13.71 2.06 -16.95
CA TRP A 96 12.76 1.02 -16.56
C TRP A 96 12.44 1.02 -15.05
N PRO A 97 13.43 0.99 -14.13
CA PRO A 97 13.21 1.24 -12.70
C PRO A 97 12.41 2.52 -12.42
N GLN A 98 12.68 3.62 -13.12
CA GLN A 98 11.90 4.86 -12.92
C GLN A 98 10.42 4.70 -13.26
N ARG A 99 10.10 3.97 -14.34
CA ARG A 99 8.72 3.68 -14.75
C ARG A 99 8.03 2.74 -13.77
N ILE A 100 8.73 1.71 -13.30
CA ILE A 100 8.22 0.78 -12.28
C ILE A 100 7.92 1.55 -10.99
N ILE A 101 8.85 2.38 -10.49
CA ILE A 101 8.64 3.20 -9.30
C ILE A 101 7.43 4.14 -9.48
N LEU A 102 7.28 4.76 -10.66
CA LEU A 102 6.12 5.60 -10.94
C LEU A 102 4.80 4.83 -10.84
N LEU A 103 4.74 3.62 -11.41
CA LEU A 103 3.56 2.75 -11.36
C LEU A 103 3.25 2.31 -9.93
N VAL A 104 4.27 1.91 -9.17
CA VAL A 104 4.16 1.56 -7.75
C VAL A 104 3.62 2.74 -6.95
N CYS A 105 4.16 3.94 -7.14
CA CYS A 105 3.66 5.16 -6.49
C CYS A 105 2.21 5.45 -6.87
N ALA A 106 1.80 5.26 -8.12
CA ALA A 106 0.43 5.50 -8.56
C ALA A 106 -0.56 4.55 -7.87
N VAL A 107 -0.25 3.25 -7.81
CA VAL A 107 -1.09 2.26 -7.13
C VAL A 107 -1.21 2.55 -5.63
N ILE A 108 -0.07 2.82 -4.97
CA ILE A 108 -0.06 3.16 -3.55
C ILE A 108 -0.81 4.46 -3.27
N ALA A 109 -0.65 5.48 -4.13
CA ALA A 109 -1.35 6.75 -3.97
C ALA A 109 -2.87 6.60 -4.04
N VAL A 110 -3.38 5.79 -4.99
CA VAL A 110 -4.82 5.51 -5.07
C VAL A 110 -5.31 4.77 -3.83
N SER A 111 -4.54 3.79 -3.33
CA SER A 111 -4.89 3.11 -2.07
C SER A 111 -4.92 4.07 -0.88
N LEU A 112 -3.89 4.93 -0.76
CA LEU A 112 -3.81 5.96 0.28
C LEU A 112 -5.00 6.91 0.23
N MET A 113 -5.51 7.27 -0.96
CA MET A 113 -6.72 8.09 -1.05
C MET A 113 -7.92 7.42 -0.37
N PHE A 114 -8.12 6.11 -0.58
CA PHE A 114 -9.17 5.37 0.13
C PHE A 114 -8.91 5.34 1.63
N ASP A 115 -7.67 5.03 2.05
CA ASP A 115 -7.30 4.95 3.45
C ASP A 115 -7.49 6.30 4.18
N TYR A 116 -7.14 7.42 3.54
CA TYR A 116 -7.35 8.76 4.11
C TYR A 116 -8.82 9.10 4.30
N VAL A 117 -9.66 8.77 3.31
CA VAL A 117 -11.12 8.98 3.39
C VAL A 117 -11.69 8.17 4.55
N ASP A 118 -11.29 6.92 4.69
CA ASP A 118 -11.78 6.05 5.74
C ASP A 118 -11.28 6.47 7.13
N VAL A 119 -10.02 6.87 7.27
CA VAL A 119 -9.49 7.42 8.52
C VAL A 119 -10.23 8.72 8.88
N ALA A 120 -10.46 9.63 7.92
CA ALA A 120 -11.19 10.87 8.16
C ALA A 120 -12.63 10.59 8.63
N ARG A 121 -13.36 9.70 7.95
CA ARG A 121 -14.71 9.28 8.35
C ARG A 121 -14.74 8.64 9.73
N TYR A 122 -13.75 7.79 10.04
CA TYR A 122 -13.63 7.18 11.36
C TYR A 122 -13.47 8.24 12.46
N LEU A 123 -12.62 9.26 12.22
CA LEU A 123 -12.43 10.37 13.15
C LEU A 123 -13.69 11.25 13.31
N LEU A 124 -14.50 11.35 12.26
CA LEU A 124 -15.81 12.02 12.29
C LEU A 124 -16.90 11.18 12.98
N GLY A 125 -16.60 9.96 13.41
CA GLY A 125 -17.50 9.09 14.17
C GLY A 125 -18.11 7.94 13.37
N GLU A 126 -17.90 7.88 12.05
CA GLU A 126 -18.35 6.77 11.21
C GLU A 126 -17.39 5.58 11.32
N ARG A 127 -17.55 4.78 12.37
CA ARG A 127 -16.58 3.71 12.69
C ARG A 127 -16.72 2.46 11.81
N GLN A 128 -17.94 2.18 11.36
CA GLN A 128 -18.25 1.02 10.53
C GLN A 128 -18.06 1.37 9.06
N VAL A 129 -17.58 0.41 8.28
CA VAL A 129 -17.49 0.53 6.82
C VAL A 129 -18.89 0.48 6.18
N PHE A 130 -19.87 -0.10 6.89
CA PHE A 130 -21.28 -0.28 6.51
C PHE A 130 -22.24 0.16 7.61
#